data_AF-A0A3M2FC70-F1
#
_entry.id   AF-A0A3M2FC70-F1
#
_cell.length_a   1.000
_cell.length_b   1.000
_cell.length_c   1.000
_cell.angle_alpha   90.00
_cell.angle_beta   90.00
_cell.angle_gamma   90.00
#
_symmetry.space_group_name_H-M   'P 1'
#
loop_
_entity.id
_entity.type
_entity.pdbx_description
1 polymer ?
#
loop_
_entity_poly.entity_id
_entity_poly.type
_entity_poly.pdbx_seq_one_letter_code
_entity_poly.pdbx_strand_id
1 'polypeptide(L)' 'MDDLWAALGLVLVLEGAAYALFPERMIAFMRRMPEQSPAVLRVFGLTAVAVGWLIVWLVRH' A
#
# COMPACT_ATOMS: atom_id res chain seq x y z
N MET A 1 3.51 8.88 -20.37
CA MET A 1 3.34 9.73 -19.16
C MET A 1 2.03 9.42 -18.45
N ASP A 2 1.05 8.88 -19.16
CA ASP A 2 -0.26 8.49 -18.61
C ASP A 2 -0.16 7.35 -17.58
N ASP A 3 0.81 6.45 -17.72
CA ASP A 3 0.98 5.31 -16.82
C ASP A 3 1.28 5.72 -15.37
N LEU A 4 1.99 6.83 -15.16
CA LEU A 4 2.27 7.35 -13.82
C LEU A 4 0.98 7.87 -13.17
N TRP A 5 0.17 8.60 -13.93
CA TRP A 5 -1.13 9.10 -13.48
C TRP A 5 -2.12 7.97 -13.25
N ALA A 6 -2.12 6.95 -14.10
CA ALA A 6 -2.94 5.75 -13.92
C ALA A 6 -2.52 4.97 -12.67
N ALA A 7 -1.22 4.77 -12.45
CA ALA A 7 -0.71 4.10 -11.24
C ALA A 7 -1.08 4.88 -9.96
N LEU A 8 -0.94 6.21 -9.99
CA LEU A 8 -1.32 7.07 -8.87
C LEU A 8 -2.84 7.01 -8.61
N GLY A 9 -3.64 7.06 -9.67
CA GLY A 9 -5.10 6.92 -9.59
C GLY A 9 -5.51 5.56 -9.01
N LEU A 10 -4.86 4.48 -9.44
CA LEU A 10 -5.14 3.14 -8.93
C LEU A 10 -4.79 3.00 -7.44
N VAL A 11 -3.64 3.55 -7.01
CA VAL A 11 -3.27 3.57 -5.58
C VAL A 11 -4.32 4.31 -4.76
N LEU A 12 -4.79 5.47 -5.22
CA LEU A 12 -5.84 6.24 -4.53
C LEU A 12 -7.16 5.49 -4.45
N VAL A 13 -7.57 4.81 -5.53
CA VAL A 13 -8.78 3.98 -5.53
C VAL A 13 -8.67 2.83 -4.55
N LEU A 14 -7.53 2.12 -4.52
CA LEU A 14 -7.32 0.99 -3.62
C LEU A 14 -7.25 1.43 -2.15
N GLU A 15 -6.49 2.48 -1.84
CA GLU A 15 -6.44 3.07 -0.49
C GLU A 15 -7.83 3.54 -0.06
N GLY A 16 -8.51 4.35 -0.89
CA GLY A 16 -9.85 4.86 -0.61
C GLY A 16 -10.88 3.76 -0.40
N ALA A 17 -10.85 2.70 -1.21
CA ALA A 17 -11.69 1.53 -1.04
C ALA A 17 -11.40 0.80 0.28
N ALA A 18 -10.13 0.66 0.67
CA ALA A 18 -9.76 0.07 1.95
C ALA A 18 -10.30 0.88 3.14
N TYR A 19 -10.21 2.22 3.09
CA TYR A 19 -10.81 3.08 4.11
C TYR A 19 -12.34 2.98 4.15
N ALA A 20 -13.00 2.91 2.99
CA ALA A 20 -14.45 2.88 2.89
C ALA A 20 -15.06 1.52 3.28
N LEU A 21 -14.44 0.41 2.87
CA LEU A 21 -14.94 -0.94 3.16
C LEU A 21 -14.53 -1.45 4.54
N PHE A 22 -13.36 -1.04 5.06
CA PHE A 22 -12.80 -1.59 6.30
C PHE A 22 -12.28 -0.50 7.26
N PRO A 23 -13.12 0.49 7.64
CA PRO A 23 -12.68 1.63 8.44
C PRO A 23 -12.14 1.22 9.82
N GLU A 24 -12.79 0.28 10.53
CA GLU A 24 -12.36 -0.11 11.87
C GLU A 24 -10.99 -0.81 11.86
N ARG A 25 -10.73 -1.65 10.84
CA ARG A 25 -9.44 -2.33 10.69
C ARG A 25 -8.31 -1.34 10.42
N MET A 26 -8.59 -0.33 9.61
CA MET A 26 -7.59 0.68 9.28
C MET A 26 -7.23 1.54 10.49
N ILE A 27 -8.23 1.95 11.28
CA ILE A 27 -8.02 2.68 12.54
C ILE A 27 -7.23 1.82 13.54
N ALA A 28 -7.57 0.54 13.68
CA ALA A 28 -6.85 -0.38 14.56
C ALA A 28 -5.39 -0.58 14.13
N PHE A 29 -5.14 -0.66 12.82
CA PHE A 29 -3.78 -0.76 12.27
C PHE A 29 -2.97 0.51 12.54
N MET A 30 -3.54 1.68 12.29
CA MET A 30 -2.87 2.97 12.56
C MET A 30 -2.53 3.17 14.03
N ARG A 31 -3.38 2.71 14.95
CA ARG A 31 -3.09 2.78 16.40
C ARG A 31 -1.91 1.90 16.83
N ARG A 32 -1.65 0.81 16.11
CA ARG A 32 -0.53 -0.11 16.40
C ARG A 32 0.78 0.33 15.75
N MET A 33 0.75 1.21 14.74
CA MET A 33 1.96 1.69 14.07
C MET A 33 3.00 2.32 15.02
N PRO A 34 2.63 3.17 16.01
CA PRO A 34 3.60 3.80 16.92
C PRO A 34 4.27 2.80 17.87
N GLU A 35 3.60 1.67 18.14
CA GLU A 35 4.09 0.61 19.02
C GLU A 35 5.05 -0.35 18.30
N GLN A 36 5.07 -0.33 16.96
CA GLN A 36 5.93 -1.17 16.15
C GLN A 36 7.35 -0.60 16.08
N SER A 37 8.34 -1.49 16.13
CA SER A 37 9.73 -1.05 15.96
C SER A 37 9.98 -0.55 14.53
N PRO A 38 10.89 0.43 14.33
CA PRO A 38 11.24 0.92 13.00
C PRO A 38 11.74 -0.19 12.05
N ALA A 39 12.30 -1.28 12.58
CA ALA A 39 12.74 -2.42 11.79
C ALA A 39 11.56 -3.15 11.12
N VAL A 40 10.45 -3.35 11.85
CA VAL A 40 9.26 -4.03 11.30
C VAL A 40 8.61 -3.17 10.23
N LEU A 41 8.49 -1.84 10.46
CA LEU A 41 7.99 -0.92 9.44
C LEU A 41 8.85 -0.93 8.17
N ARG A 42 10.18 -0.98 8.31
CA ARG A 42 11.10 -1.06 7.15
C ARG A 42 10.91 -2.35 6.37
N VAL A 43 10.83 -3.50 7.06
CA VAL A 43 10.59 -4.78 6.40
C VAL A 43 9.26 -4.72 5.65
N PHE A 44 8.17 -4.30 6.31
CA PHE A 44 6.85 -4.19 5.68
C PHE A 44 6.87 -3.30 4.43
N GLY A 45 7.51 -2.13 4.51
CA GLY A 45 7.66 -1.22 3.39
C GLY A 45 8.48 -1.82 2.24
N LEU A 46 9.58 -2.50 2.54
CA LEU A 46 10.39 -3.18 1.52
C LEU A 46 9.62 -4.31 0.83
N THR A 47 8.84 -5.09 1.59
CA THR A 47 7.99 -6.14 1.00
C THR A 47 6.91 -5.53 0.11
N ALA A 48 6.28 -4.43 0.53
CA ALA A 48 5.27 -3.73 -0.27
C ALA A 48 5.85 -3.19 -1.58
N VAL A 49 7.06 -2.62 -1.54
CA VAL A 49 7.78 -2.16 -2.75
C VAL A 49 8.09 -3.34 -3.68
N ALA A 50 8.60 -4.46 -3.15
CA ALA A 50 8.92 -5.64 -3.95
C ALA A 50 7.67 -6.23 -4.62
N VAL A 51 6.57 -6.35 -3.89
CA VAL A 51 5.29 -6.83 -4.42
C VAL A 51 4.72 -5.87 -5.46
N GLY A 52 4.71 -4.56 -5.18
CA GLY A 52 4.23 -3.55 -6.12
C GLY A 52 5.03 -3.56 -7.43
N TRP A 53 6.36 -3.67 -7.33
CA TRP A 53 7.22 -3.83 -8.50
C TRP A 53 6.91 -5.10 -9.29
N LEU A 54 6.74 -6.24 -8.61
CA LEU A 54 6.42 -7.53 -9.26
C LEU A 54 5.08 -7.47 -10.01
N ILE A 55 4.05 -6.85 -9.42
CA ILE A 55 2.75 -6.67 -10.06
C ILE A 55 2.89 -5.82 -11.32
N VAL A 56 3.60 -4.69 -11.23
CA VAL A 56 3.84 -3.81 -12.39
C VAL A 56 4.62 -4.54 -13.48
N TRP A 57 5.62 -5.34 -13.10
CA TRP A 57 6.38 -6.16 -14.03
C TRP A 57 5.49 -7.18 -14.74
N LEU A 58 4.69 -7.95 -14.00
CA LEU A 58 3.77 -8.96 -14.57
C LEU A 58 2.68 -8.37 -15.48
N VAL A 59 2.18 -7.18 -15.19
CA VAL A 59 1.15 -6.54 -16.02
C VAL A 59 1.73 -5.94 -17.31
N ARG A 60 3.01 -5.58 -17.29
CA ARG A 60 3.71 -4.96 -18.43
C ARG A 60 4.52 -5.94 -19.28
N HIS A 61 4.63 -7.20 -18.88
CA HIS A 61 5.35 -8.26 -19.59
C HIS A 61 4.36 -9.29 -20.13
#